data_AF-A0A6I6JXV0-F1
#
_entry.id   AF-A0A6I6JXV0-F1
#
_cell.length_a   1.000
_cell.length_b   1.000
_cell.length_c   1.000
_cell.angle_alpha   90.00
_cell.angle_beta   90.00
_cell.angle_gamma   90.00
#
_symmetry.space_group_name_H-M   'P 1'
#
loop_
_entity.id
_entity.type
_entity.pdbx_description
1 polymer ?
#
loop_
_entity_poly.entity_id
_entity_poly.type
_entity_poly.pdbx_seq_one_letter_code
_entity_poly.pdbx_strand_id
1 'polypeptide(L)'
;MSGKGNVTKTITYTREKKGRKNHPGRIPLPDHLPVEEIVLEPEEDTTGMKCIGREVTDQLELVPAKFFIKRFIRPKYLKPEDEETLTHTGVIAPLPYPPDKIPIKSWNCTKYAKHNHSY
;
A
#
# COMPACT_ATOMS: atom_id res chain seq x y z
N MET A 1 40.23 0.48 -40.76
CA MET A 1 39.04 0.34 -39.90
C MET A 1 39.02 -1.09 -39.36
N SER A 2 39.38 -1.32 -38.09
CA SER A 2 39.28 -2.65 -37.48
C SER A 2 38.30 -2.57 -36.31
N GLY A 3 37.07 -3.02 -36.55
CA GLY A 3 36.01 -3.04 -35.54
C GLY A 3 36.26 -4.15 -34.53
N LYS A 4 36.43 -3.79 -33.25
CA LYS A 4 36.48 -4.75 -32.15
C LYS A 4 35.04 -5.18 -31.85
N GLY A 5 34.71 -6.44 -32.14
CA GLY A 5 33.44 -7.05 -31.74
C GLY A 5 33.36 -7.23 -30.22
N ASN A 6 32.17 -7.03 -29.64
CA ASN A 6 31.93 -7.24 -28.21
C ASN A 6 32.03 -8.74 -27.87
N VAL A 7 32.90 -9.10 -26.92
CA VAL A 7 33.06 -10.47 -26.42
C VAL A 7 32.14 -10.68 -25.23
N THR A 8 31.14 -11.55 -25.36
CA THR A 8 30.28 -11.99 -24.26
C THR A 8 30.90 -13.17 -23.52
N LYS A 9 30.83 -13.17 -22.19
CA LYS A 9 31.26 -14.28 -21.33
C LYS A 9 30.08 -14.77 -20.51
N THR A 10 29.78 -16.06 -20.62
CA THR A 10 28.75 -16.71 -19.80
C THR A 10 29.40 -17.23 -18.53
N ILE A 11 28.86 -16.83 -17.37
CA ILE A 11 29.30 -17.30 -16.04
C ILE A 11 28.26 -18.26 -15.51
N THR A 12 28.66 -19.51 -15.25
CA THR A 12 27.83 -20.56 -14.66
C THR A 12 28.33 -20.83 -13.25
N TYR A 13 27.45 -20.76 -12.24
CA TYR A 13 27.79 -21.12 -10.88
C TYR A 13 26.62 -21.83 -10.20
N THR A 14 26.94 -22.73 -9.29
CA THR A 14 26.00 -23.39 -8.40
C THR A 14 25.93 -22.62 -7.08
N ARG A 15 24.72 -22.42 -6.54
CA ARG A 15 24.53 -21.88 -5.18
C ARG A 15 23.59 -22.76 -4.40
N GLU A 16 23.93 -22.99 -3.15
CA GLU A 16 23.01 -23.62 -2.20
C GLU A 16 21.90 -22.63 -1.86
N LYS A 17 20.66 -22.93 -2.28
CA LYS A 17 19.48 -22.21 -1.81
C LYS A 17 19.16 -22.71 -0.41
N LYS A 18 19.54 -21.95 0.63
CA LYS A 18 18.92 -22.12 1.94
C LYS A 18 17.41 -21.96 1.79
N GLY A 19 16.64 -22.88 2.38
CA GLY A 19 15.17 -22.78 2.42
C GLY A 19 14.79 -21.41 2.97
N ARG A 20 13.93 -20.68 2.24
CA ARG A 20 13.42 -19.41 2.72
C ARG A 20 12.56 -19.71 3.94
N LYS A 21 12.94 -19.17 5.11
CA LYS A 21 12.00 -19.11 6.23
C LYS A 21 10.81 -18.27 5.77
N ASN A 22 9.60 -18.76 6.00
CA ASN A 22 8.41 -17.94 5.75
C ASN A 22 8.51 -16.70 6.62
N HIS A 23 8.61 -15.53 5.98
CA HIS A 23 8.55 -14.26 6.69
C HIS A 23 7.14 -14.13 7.27
N PRO A 24 6.97 -13.69 8.53
CA PRO A 24 5.66 -13.60 9.20
C PRO A 24 4.72 -12.55 8.59
N GLY A 25 4.99 -12.06 7.38
CA GLY A 25 4.22 -11.01 6.74
C GLY A 25 4.39 -9.66 7.42
N ARG A 26 3.38 -8.81 7.26
CA ARG A 26 3.29 -7.51 7.93
C ARG A 26 2.72 -7.73 9.33
N ILE A 27 3.39 -7.18 10.33
CA ILE A 27 2.86 -7.11 11.70
C ILE A 27 1.80 -5.99 11.70
N PRO A 28 0.63 -6.19 12.32
CA PRO A 28 -0.36 -5.12 12.46
C PRO A 28 0.21 -3.94 13.24
N LEU A 29 -0.37 -2.76 13.05
CA LEU A 29 -0.01 -1.60 13.88
C LEU A 29 -0.40 -1.87 15.34
N PRO A 30 0.34 -1.35 16.32
CA PRO A 30 0.03 -1.59 17.73
C PRO A 30 -1.32 -1.00 18.16
N ASP A 31 -2.09 -1.76 18.94
CA ASP A 31 -3.46 -1.39 19.37
C ASP A 31 -3.52 -0.19 20.33
N HIS A 32 -2.40 0.17 20.97
CA HIS A 32 -2.32 1.29 21.90
C HIS A 32 -2.15 2.65 21.21
N LEU A 33 -1.98 2.68 19.88
CA LEU A 33 -1.92 3.93 19.14
C LEU A 33 -3.31 4.57 19.06
N PRO A 34 -3.43 5.89 19.26
CA PRO A 34 -4.69 6.60 19.02
C PRO A 34 -5.18 6.36 17.60
N VAL A 35 -6.49 6.19 17.42
CA VAL A 35 -7.11 5.99 16.10
C VAL A 35 -7.99 7.19 15.76
N GLU A 36 -7.78 7.78 14.58
CA GLU A 36 -8.63 8.81 13.99
C GLU A 36 -9.40 8.19 12.81
N GLU A 37 -10.71 7.97 12.96
CA GLU A 37 -11.56 7.37 11.93
C GLU A 37 -12.15 8.41 10.98
N ILE A 38 -12.07 8.14 9.68
CA ILE A 38 -12.59 8.99 8.62
C ILE A 38 -13.44 8.13 7.70
N VAL A 39 -14.75 8.41 7.67
CA VAL A 39 -15.67 7.76 6.72
C VAL A 39 -15.63 8.52 5.41
N LEU A 40 -15.40 7.81 4.30
CA LEU A 40 -15.45 8.40 2.96
C LEU A 40 -16.59 7.75 2.18
N GLU A 41 -17.59 8.56 1.86
CA GLU A 41 -18.69 8.17 0.98
C GLU A 41 -18.29 8.34 -0.49
N PRO A 42 -18.85 7.54 -1.42
CA PRO A 42 -18.65 7.75 -2.84
C PRO A 42 -19.09 9.14 -3.32
N GLU A 43 -18.49 9.59 -4.42
CA GLU A 43 -18.88 10.87 -5.06
C GLU A 43 -20.26 10.77 -5.74
N GLU A 44 -20.65 9.57 -6.18
CA GLU A 44 -21.96 9.31 -6.77
C GLU A 44 -23.06 9.24 -5.70
N ASP A 45 -24.29 9.61 -6.07
CA ASP A 45 -25.46 9.41 -5.20
C ASP A 45 -25.69 7.92 -4.95
N THR A 46 -25.83 7.54 -3.68
CA THR A 46 -26.00 6.15 -3.22
C THR A 46 -27.44 5.83 -2.86
N THR A 47 -28.37 6.76 -3.09
CA THR A 47 -29.80 6.55 -2.83
C THR A 47 -30.34 5.31 -3.56
N GLY A 48 -30.96 4.40 -2.82
CA GLY A 48 -31.48 3.13 -3.36
C GLY A 48 -30.44 2.03 -3.57
N MET A 49 -29.16 2.28 -3.27
CA MET A 49 -28.12 1.25 -3.30
C MET A 49 -28.04 0.49 -1.97
N LYS A 50 -27.59 -0.76 -2.02
CA LYS A 50 -27.40 -1.59 -0.82
C LYS A 50 -25.95 -1.52 -0.35
N CYS A 51 -25.73 -1.13 0.91
CA CYS A 51 -24.41 -1.25 1.53
C CYS A 51 -24.11 -2.73 1.83
N ILE A 52 -23.07 -3.28 1.21
CA ILE A 52 -22.68 -4.69 1.30
C ILE A 52 -21.49 -4.94 2.24
N GLY A 53 -20.78 -3.88 2.63
CA GLY A 53 -19.60 -3.99 3.49
C GLY A 53 -18.82 -2.69 3.56
N ARG A 54 -17.67 -2.72 4.24
CA ARG A 54 -16.79 -1.55 4.41
C ARG A 54 -15.35 -1.97 4.14
N GLU A 55 -14.62 -1.17 3.37
CA GLU A 55 -13.17 -1.31 3.23
C GLU A 55 -12.50 -0.44 4.29
N VAL A 56 -11.65 -1.06 5.11
CA VAL A 56 -10.89 -0.36 6.14
C VAL A 56 -9.43 -0.27 5.69
N THR A 57 -8.86 0.93 5.77
CA THR A 57 -7.46 1.18 5.42
C THR A 57 -6.81 1.99 6.54
N ASP A 58 -5.84 1.38 7.22
CA ASP A 58 -5.11 2.02 8.32
C ASP A 58 -3.78 2.58 7.80
N GLN A 59 -3.51 3.85 8.08
CA GLN A 59 -2.25 4.53 7.79
C GLN A 59 -1.63 5.03 9.09
N LEU A 60 -0.32 4.79 9.29
CA LEU A 60 0.41 5.36 10.42
C LEU A 60 0.81 6.80 10.09
N GLU A 61 0.27 7.75 10.84
CA GLU A 61 0.58 9.17 10.71
C GLU A 61 1.47 9.64 11.86
N LEU A 62 2.31 10.62 11.54
CA LEU A 62 3.19 11.29 12.50
C LEU A 62 2.94 12.78 12.45
N VAL A 63 2.60 13.34 13.61
CA VAL A 63 2.72 14.78 13.88
C VAL A 63 3.81 14.97 14.93
N PRO A 64 4.45 16.15 15.05
CA PRO A 64 5.68 16.35 15.83
C PRO A 64 5.69 15.79 17.27
N ALA A 65 4.53 15.55 17.89
CA ALA A 65 4.40 15.04 19.26
C ALA A 65 3.64 13.71 19.42
N LYS A 66 3.07 13.12 18.35
CA LYS A 66 2.30 11.87 18.45
C LYS A 66 2.31 11.04 17.17
N PHE A 67 2.30 9.72 17.34
CA PHE A 67 1.89 8.78 16.31
C PHE A 67 0.42 8.43 16.50
N PHE A 68 -0.30 8.25 15.41
CA PHE A 68 -1.68 7.80 15.44
C PHE A 68 -2.00 7.02 14.17
N ILE A 69 -3.03 6.18 14.25
CA ILE A 69 -3.57 5.45 13.12
C ILE A 69 -4.67 6.30 12.51
N LYS A 70 -4.50 6.71 11.26
CA LYS A 70 -5.56 7.31 10.47
C LYS A 70 -6.29 6.21 9.72
N ARG A 71 -7.52 5.92 10.16
CA ARG A 71 -8.34 4.82 9.65
C ARG A 71 -9.37 5.35 8.67
N PHE A 72 -9.20 5.02 7.40
CA PHE A 72 -10.21 5.29 6.38
C PHE A 72 -11.21 4.16 6.31
N ILE A 73 -12.49 4.49 6.41
CA ILE A 73 -13.59 3.53 6.33
C ILE A 73 -14.45 3.89 5.14
N ARG A 74 -14.45 3.03 4.12
CA ARG A 74 -15.09 3.28 2.82
C ARG A 74 -16.23 2.28 2.61
N PRO A 75 -17.50 2.68 2.74
CA PRO A 75 -18.62 1.79 2.49
C PRO A 75 -18.65 1.32 1.03
N LYS A 76 -18.98 0.05 0.84
CA LYS A 76 -19.17 -0.57 -0.48
C LYS A 76 -20.66 -0.66 -0.74
N TYR A 77 -21.10 0.00 -1.80
CA TYR A 77 -22.49 -0.05 -2.25
C TYR A 77 -22.61 -0.93 -3.48
N LEU A 78 -23.73 -1.61 -3.60
CA LEU A 78 -24.12 -2.36 -4.78
C LEU A 78 -25.31 -1.64 -5.43
N LYS A 79 -25.17 -1.30 -6.71
CA LYS A 79 -26.29 -0.80 -7.52
C LYS A 79 -27.35 -1.91 -7.66
N PRO A 80 -28.64 -1.54 -7.79
CA PRO A 80 -29.66 -2.51 -8.20
C PRO A 80 -29.24 -3.18 -9.52
N GLU A 81 -29.75 -4.39 -9.73
CA GLU A 81 -29.41 -5.18 -10.91
C GLU A 81 -29.86 -4.49 -12.19
N ASP A 82 -28.93 -4.30 -13.13
CA ASP A 82 -29.24 -3.78 -14.45
C ASP A 82 -29.80 -4.92 -15.31
N GLU A 83 -31.11 -4.88 -15.60
CA GLU A 83 -31.85 -5.95 -16.30
C GLU A 83 -31.26 -6.30 -17.69
N GLU A 84 -30.57 -5.35 -18.34
CA GLU A 84 -29.95 -5.55 -19.65
C GLU A 84 -28.60 -6.27 -19.61
N THR A 85 -27.81 -6.07 -18.55
CA THR A 85 -26.43 -6.60 -18.49
C THR A 85 -26.28 -7.78 -17.53
N LEU A 86 -27.25 -7.99 -16.64
CA LEU A 86 -27.18 -8.99 -15.55
C LEU A 86 -25.89 -8.87 -14.72
N THR A 87 -25.34 -7.64 -14.64
CA THR A 87 -24.14 -7.36 -13.85
C THR A 87 -24.49 -6.50 -12.65
N HIS A 88 -23.79 -6.74 -11.54
CA HIS A 88 -23.88 -5.86 -10.38
C HIS A 88 -22.68 -4.91 -10.35
N THR A 89 -22.94 -3.62 -10.48
CA THR A 89 -21.91 -2.59 -10.38
C THR A 89 -21.74 -2.16 -8.92
N GLY A 90 -20.52 -2.30 -8.40
CA GLY A 90 -20.15 -1.83 -7.06
C GLY A 90 -19.59 -0.41 -7.09
N VAL A 91 -19.95 0.40 -6.09
CA VAL A 91 -19.45 1.77 -5.91
C VAL A 91 -18.77 1.89 -4.54
N ILE A 92 -17.58 2.50 -4.51
CA ILE A 92 -16.81 2.78 -3.30
C ILE A 92 -16.06 4.10 -3.48
N ALA A 93 -15.90 4.86 -2.39
CA ALA A 93 -15.08 6.07 -2.41
C ALA A 93 -13.61 5.77 -2.79
N PRO A 94 -12.94 6.65 -3.55
CA PRO A 94 -11.50 6.57 -3.74
C PRO A 94 -10.76 6.83 -2.41
N LEU A 95 -9.58 6.25 -2.25
CA LEU A 95 -8.67 6.70 -1.18
C LEU A 95 -8.17 8.12 -1.51
N PRO A 96 -8.06 9.02 -0.52
CA PRO A 96 -7.57 10.38 -0.74
C PRO A 96 -6.10 10.39 -1.17
N TYR A 97 -5.34 9.38 -0.74
CA TYR A 97 -3.97 9.13 -1.17
C TYR A 97 -3.90 7.68 -1.67
N PRO A 98 -3.98 7.46 -2.98
CA PRO A 98 -3.77 6.12 -3.51
C PRO A 98 -2.32 5.69 -3.19
N PRO A 99 -2.07 4.38 -2.98
CA PRO A 99 -0.82 3.89 -2.39
C PRO A 99 0.44 4.25 -3.19
N ASP A 100 0.32 4.54 -4.49
CA ASP A 100 1.37 5.03 -5.38
C ASP A 100 1.68 6.53 -5.21
N LYS A 101 0.75 7.30 -4.64
CA LYS A 101 0.85 8.77 -4.47
C LYS A 101 0.95 9.22 -3.02
N ILE A 102 1.19 8.30 -2.08
CA ILE A 102 1.49 8.68 -0.69
C ILE A 102 2.75 9.56 -0.73
N PRO A 103 2.68 10.83 -0.32
CA PRO A 103 3.83 11.72 -0.40
C PRO A 103 4.94 11.15 0.48
N ILE A 104 6.10 10.84 -0.10
CA ILE A 104 7.30 10.30 0.58
C ILE A 104 7.90 11.31 1.60
N LYS A 105 7.20 12.42 1.89
CA LYS A 105 7.62 13.50 2.79
C LYS A 105 7.60 13.11 4.28
N SER A 106 7.52 11.82 4.62
CA SER A 106 7.59 11.33 6.00
C SER A 106 8.71 10.32 6.25
N TRP A 107 9.54 10.00 5.26
CA TRP A 107 10.72 9.15 5.46
C TRP A 107 11.99 9.94 5.10
N ASN A 108 12.52 10.68 6.07
CA ASN A 108 13.91 11.13 6.03
C ASN A 108 14.82 9.90 6.20
N CYS A 109 14.91 9.06 5.17
CA CYS A 109 16.02 8.13 4.98
C CYS A 109 17.11 8.85 4.18
N THR A 110 17.67 9.90 4.76
CA THR A 110 18.94 10.44 4.30
C THR A 110 19.87 10.63 5.50
N LYS A 111 21.04 9.98 5.40
CA LYS A 111 22.19 9.96 6.33
C LYS A 111 22.07 9.09 7.59
N TYR A 112 22.39 7.80 7.47
CA TYR A 112 23.30 7.12 8.42
C TYR A 112 23.94 5.92 7.72
N ALA A 113 24.92 6.19 6.86
CA ALA A 113 25.79 5.17 6.29
C ALA A 113 27.17 5.76 5.91
N LYS A 114 27.75 6.56 6.80
CA LYS A 114 29.18 6.90 6.78
C LYS A 114 29.61 7.19 8.20
N HIS A 115 30.03 6.18 8.93
CA HIS A 115 31.13 6.22 9.89
C HIS A 115 31.34 4.79 10.39
N ASN A 116 32.42 4.17 9.91
CA ASN A 116 33.33 3.33 10.68
C ASN A 116 34.52 3.01 9.77
N HIS A 117 35.43 3.99 9.73
CA HIS A 117 36.85 3.76 9.47
C HIS A 117 37.51 3.49 10.82
N SER A 118 38.55 2.65 10.81
CA SER A 118 39.41 2.24 11.94
C SER A 118 38.76 1.20 12.87
N TYR A 119 39.34 0.03 13.14
CA TYR A 119 40.73 -0.43 13.14
C TYR A 119 40.86 -1.82 12.47
#